data_AF-A0A5B7GED9-F1
#
_entry.id   AF-A0A5B7GED9-F1
#
_cell.length_a   1.000
_cell.length_b   1.000
_cell.length_c   1.000
_cell.angle_alpha   90.00
_cell.angle_beta   90.00
_cell.angle_gamma   90.00
#
_symmetry.space_group_name_H-M   'P 1'
#
loop_
_entity.id
_entity.type
_entity.pdbx_description
1 polymer ?
#
loop_
_entity_poly.entity_id
_entity_poly.type
_entity_poly.pdbx_seq_one_letter_code
_entity_poly.pdbx_strand_id
1 'polypeptide(L)'
;MLHLHPKRFGVDCDQWLVKVMCGSVEFSSIYMNNHSPKILIISRLSCERAGTRFMVRGVNDGGHVANFVETEQLIHIDTMDDLVLSYIQTRGTVPLFWEQPGLNVGSHKVRMSREPEISVKAFQKHMRFMRERYGRQVVLNLLGTGVTGRSQGEAALSHLFQLQRGTMRTNCLDCLDRTNRVQTYLGLDTLSKMLEYLGVANNGVIVQRFGNKLEEMWKDNGNRISQIYAGTGALQGSKVCGDIFNTLFDVTLKLKMTKVDNFYPFIIISRSPTRTL
;
A
#
# COMPACT_ATOMS: atom_id res chain seq x y z
N MET A 1 9.36 21.07 -8.67
CA MET A 1 9.83 20.36 -9.87
C MET A 1 10.62 21.33 -10.73
N LEU A 2 11.93 21.18 -10.89
CA LEU A 2 12.77 22.20 -11.55
C LEU A 2 12.60 22.22 -13.08
N HIS A 3 12.44 21.04 -13.71
CA HIS A 3 12.27 20.89 -15.17
C HIS A 3 11.00 21.55 -15.74
N LEU A 4 9.99 21.89 -14.91
CA LEU A 4 8.78 22.55 -15.38
C LEU A 4 9.05 23.93 -15.98
N HIS A 5 10.10 24.63 -15.52
CA HIS A 5 10.46 25.93 -16.08
C HIS A 5 11.04 25.76 -17.50
N PRO A 6 12.10 24.96 -17.75
CA PRO A 6 12.54 24.62 -19.11
C PRO A 6 11.43 24.13 -20.05
N LYS A 7 10.55 23.21 -19.61
CA LYS A 7 9.45 22.71 -20.48
C LYS A 7 8.45 23.80 -20.89
N ARG A 8 8.28 24.88 -20.12
CA ARG A 8 7.45 26.05 -20.53
C ARG A 8 8.08 26.87 -21.65
N PHE A 9 9.40 26.80 -21.82
CA PHE A 9 10.15 27.45 -22.90
C PHE A 9 10.47 26.49 -24.06
N GLY A 10 9.74 25.37 -24.17
CA GLY A 10 9.91 24.39 -25.25
C GLY A 10 11.19 23.54 -25.16
N VAL A 11 11.97 23.67 -24.08
CA VAL A 11 13.18 22.85 -23.89
C VAL A 11 12.78 21.43 -23.54
N ASP A 12 13.10 20.47 -24.42
CA ASP A 12 12.96 19.07 -24.05
C ASP A 12 13.92 18.74 -22.89
N CYS A 13 13.36 18.08 -21.89
CA CYS A 13 14.08 17.63 -20.72
C CYS A 13 14.32 16.12 -20.74
N ASP A 14 13.60 15.35 -21.57
CA ASP A 14 13.47 13.91 -21.35
C ASP A 14 14.74 13.13 -21.73
N GLN A 15 15.67 13.73 -22.47
CA GLN A 15 17.03 13.21 -22.69
C GLN A 15 17.94 13.25 -21.44
N TRP A 16 17.67 14.12 -20.45
CA TRP A 16 18.54 14.32 -19.28
C TRP A 16 17.79 14.28 -17.92
N LEU A 17 16.46 14.27 -17.94
CA LEU A 17 15.60 14.23 -16.75
C LEU A 17 15.39 12.79 -16.27
N VAL A 18 16.36 12.25 -15.56
CA VAL A 18 16.20 10.97 -14.83
C VAL A 18 15.19 11.16 -13.69
N LYS A 19 14.11 10.37 -13.70
CA LYS A 19 13.11 10.33 -12.62
C LYS A 19 13.52 9.28 -11.58
N VAL A 20 13.65 9.69 -10.33
CA VAL A 20 14.03 8.82 -9.19
C VAL A 20 12.85 8.69 -8.23
N MET A 21 12.64 7.48 -7.69
CA MET A 21 11.64 7.22 -6.65
C MET A 21 12.25 7.33 -5.24
N CYS A 22 11.47 7.83 -4.28
CA CYS A 22 11.74 7.63 -2.86
C CYS A 22 10.96 6.41 -2.37
N GLY A 23 11.58 5.52 -1.59
CA GLY A 23 10.95 4.30 -1.09
C GLY A 23 11.92 3.13 -1.00
N SER A 24 11.50 1.93 -1.41
CA SER A 24 12.37 0.74 -1.45
C SER A 24 12.15 -0.12 -2.69
N VAL A 25 13.19 -0.87 -3.05
CA VAL A 25 13.16 -2.01 -3.97
C VAL A 25 13.80 -3.20 -3.25
N GLU A 26 13.05 -4.30 -3.15
CA GLU A 26 13.57 -5.62 -2.79
C GLU A 26 13.54 -6.51 -4.03
N PHE A 27 14.55 -7.38 -4.17
CA PHE A 27 14.72 -8.31 -5.29
C PHE A 27 15.22 -9.66 -4.78
N SER A 28 14.74 -10.76 -5.35
CA SER A 28 15.36 -12.08 -5.20
C SER A 28 15.07 -12.98 -6.40
N SER A 29 16.02 -13.86 -6.76
CA SER A 29 15.81 -14.92 -7.75
C SER A 29 15.58 -16.25 -7.04
N ILE A 30 14.50 -16.95 -7.37
CA ILE A 30 14.14 -18.24 -6.76
C ILE A 30 14.42 -19.36 -7.77
N TYR A 31 15.26 -20.32 -7.38
CA TYR A 31 15.67 -21.41 -8.28
C TYR A 31 14.59 -22.49 -8.42
N MET A 32 14.15 -22.75 -9.66
CA MET A 32 13.12 -23.70 -10.06
C MET A 32 13.57 -24.55 -11.25
N ASN A 33 14.41 -25.56 -10.99
CA ASN A 33 14.94 -26.52 -11.96
C ASN A 33 15.64 -25.87 -13.16
N ASN A 34 14.89 -25.53 -14.21
CA ASN A 34 15.42 -24.95 -15.46
C ASN A 34 15.18 -23.43 -15.57
N HIS A 35 14.47 -22.82 -14.62
CA HIS A 35 14.17 -21.38 -14.60
C HIS A 35 14.51 -20.77 -13.24
N SER A 36 14.72 -19.46 -13.23
CA SER A 36 14.99 -18.67 -12.02
C SER A 36 14.08 -17.44 -11.93
N PRO A 37 12.76 -17.61 -11.68
CA PRO A 37 11.83 -16.49 -11.49
C PRO A 37 12.34 -15.46 -10.49
N LYS A 38 12.18 -14.19 -10.84
CA LYS A 38 12.61 -13.04 -10.06
C LYS A 38 11.39 -12.48 -9.34
N ILE A 39 11.41 -12.50 -8.02
CA ILE A 39 10.40 -11.89 -7.18
C ILE A 39 10.89 -10.50 -6.73
N LEU A 40 10.03 -9.50 -6.79
CA LEU A 40 10.34 -8.13 -6.40
C LEU A 40 9.23 -7.52 -5.55
N ILE A 41 9.62 -6.60 -4.66
CA ILE A 41 8.71 -5.66 -3.99
C ILE A 41 9.23 -4.26 -4.24
N ILE A 42 8.41 -3.40 -4.84
CA ILE A 42 8.74 -1.99 -5.12
C ILE A 42 7.75 -1.10 -4.38
N SER A 43 8.20 -0.40 -3.34
CA SER A 43 7.40 0.57 -2.59
C SER A 43 7.77 2.00 -2.96
N ARG A 44 6.81 2.79 -3.43
CA ARG A 44 6.97 4.16 -3.92
C ARG A 44 6.23 5.14 -3.00
N LEU A 45 6.96 6.02 -2.32
CA LEU A 45 6.43 7.06 -1.45
C LEU A 45 6.06 8.31 -2.28
N SER A 46 4.86 8.84 -2.08
CA SER A 46 4.41 10.06 -2.77
C SER A 46 5.05 11.32 -2.20
N CYS A 47 5.51 12.20 -3.09
CA CYS A 47 6.02 13.52 -2.75
C CYS A 47 4.93 14.59 -2.55
N GLU A 48 3.69 14.35 -3.00
CA GLU A 48 2.59 15.34 -3.01
C GLU A 48 2.14 15.80 -1.61
N ARG A 49 2.47 15.01 -0.58
CA ARG A 49 2.33 15.38 0.84
C ARG A 49 3.41 14.70 1.69
N ALA A 50 4.67 14.88 1.29
CA ALA A 50 5.82 14.39 2.05
C ALA A 50 5.98 15.10 3.41
N GLY A 51 6.61 14.43 4.36
CA GLY A 51 6.94 14.94 5.69
C GLY A 51 7.31 13.82 6.66
N THR A 52 7.75 14.18 7.86
CA THR A 52 8.08 13.20 8.91
C THR A 52 6.82 12.69 9.62
N ARG A 53 6.92 11.48 10.19
CA ARG A 53 5.91 10.87 11.07
C ARG A 53 5.57 11.82 12.21
N PHE A 54 4.32 11.77 12.68
CA PHE A 54 3.74 12.69 13.67
C PHE A 54 3.58 14.16 13.20
N MET A 55 4.52 14.73 12.44
CA MET A 55 4.47 16.12 11.96
C MET A 55 3.47 16.33 10.81
N VAL A 56 3.48 15.48 9.78
CA VAL A 56 2.61 15.65 8.60
C VAL A 56 1.53 14.56 8.56
N ARG A 57 0.27 15.01 8.63
CA ARG A 57 -0.93 14.17 8.78
C ARG A 57 -2.04 14.61 7.84
N GLY A 58 -3.07 13.77 7.72
CA GLY A 58 -4.27 14.09 6.95
C GLY A 58 -4.04 14.35 5.45
N VAL A 59 -5.04 14.97 4.84
CA VAL A 59 -5.08 15.36 3.42
C VAL A 59 -4.64 16.81 3.21
N ASN A 60 -4.26 17.17 1.98
CA ASN A 60 -4.12 18.56 1.52
C ASN A 60 -5.30 18.99 0.63
N ASP A 61 -5.33 20.27 0.24
CA ASP A 61 -6.36 20.84 -0.64
C ASP A 61 -6.46 20.19 -2.03
N GLY A 62 -5.41 19.51 -2.50
CA GLY A 62 -5.42 18.72 -3.73
C GLY A 62 -6.14 17.36 -3.59
N GLY A 63 -6.31 16.85 -2.37
CA GLY A 63 -6.76 15.48 -2.12
C GLY A 63 -5.62 14.48 -1.94
N HIS A 64 -4.38 14.93 -1.80
CA HIS A 64 -3.23 14.06 -1.55
C HIS A 64 -3.04 13.86 -0.04
N VAL A 65 -2.84 12.61 0.38
CA VAL A 65 -2.75 12.22 1.80
C VAL A 65 -1.30 12.01 2.21
N ALA A 66 -0.96 12.38 3.45
CA ALA A 66 0.39 12.18 3.98
C ALA A 66 0.78 10.69 4.05
N ASN A 67 2.07 10.43 3.88
CA ASN A 67 2.66 9.09 3.93
C ASN A 67 1.97 8.08 2.97
N PHE A 68 1.49 8.55 1.81
CA PHE A 68 0.92 7.69 0.78
C PHE A 68 2.03 6.85 0.13
N VAL A 69 1.89 5.52 0.21
CA VAL A 69 2.82 4.56 -0.39
C VAL A 69 2.05 3.60 -1.29
N GLU A 70 2.54 3.46 -2.52
CA GLU A 70 2.13 2.46 -3.50
C GLU A 70 3.16 1.33 -3.45
N THR A 71 2.77 0.13 -3.01
CA THR A 71 3.64 -1.05 -2.92
C THR A 71 3.20 -2.08 -3.96
N GLU A 72 4.10 -2.40 -4.87
CA GLU A 72 3.92 -3.37 -5.94
C GLU A 72 4.73 -4.63 -5.65
N GLN A 73 4.05 -5.77 -5.53
CA GLN A 73 4.66 -7.10 -5.46
C GLN A 73 4.57 -7.72 -6.86
N LEU A 74 5.67 -8.20 -7.41
CA LEU A 74 5.68 -8.79 -8.75
C LEU A 74 6.55 -10.03 -8.86
N ILE A 75 6.21 -10.89 -9.81
CA ILE A 75 6.97 -12.09 -10.21
C ILE A 75 7.23 -11.98 -11.71
N HIS A 76 8.51 -11.94 -12.08
CA HIS A 76 8.99 -11.98 -13.47
C HIS A 76 9.55 -13.38 -13.77
N ILE A 77 9.18 -13.94 -14.92
CA ILE A 77 9.71 -15.21 -15.41
C ILE A 77 10.36 -15.02 -16.78
N ASP A 78 11.67 -15.29 -16.81
CA ASP A 78 12.49 -15.41 -18.03
C ASP A 78 12.13 -16.71 -18.78
N THR A 79 11.07 -16.63 -19.58
CA THR A 79 10.61 -17.64 -20.54
C THR A 79 10.34 -16.96 -21.89
N MET A 80 10.07 -17.74 -22.95
CA MET A 80 9.80 -17.22 -24.30
C MET A 80 8.64 -16.20 -24.39
N ASP A 81 7.71 -16.23 -23.43
CA ASP A 81 6.58 -15.30 -23.32
C ASP A 81 6.87 -14.04 -22.46
N ASP A 82 8.05 -13.96 -21.84
CA ASP A 82 8.52 -12.87 -20.95
C ASP A 82 7.41 -12.38 -19.98
N LEU A 83 7.02 -13.28 -19.08
CA LEU A 83 5.81 -13.16 -18.27
C LEU A 83 6.06 -12.34 -16.99
N VAL A 84 5.27 -11.29 -16.81
CA VAL A 84 5.21 -10.51 -15.56
C VAL A 84 3.81 -10.60 -14.94
N LEU A 85 3.77 -11.01 -13.67
CA LEU A 85 2.60 -10.90 -12.78
C LEU A 85 2.88 -9.77 -11.77
N SER A 86 2.01 -8.77 -11.68
CA SER A 86 2.12 -7.66 -10.72
C SER A 86 0.86 -7.53 -9.86
N TYR A 87 1.03 -7.19 -8.58
CA TYR A 87 -0.03 -6.93 -7.61
C TYR A 87 0.26 -5.65 -6.82
N ILE A 88 -0.65 -4.67 -6.90
CA ILE A 88 -0.46 -3.34 -6.30
C ILE A 88 -1.35 -3.15 -5.07
N GLN A 89 -0.72 -2.80 -3.95
CA GLN A 89 -1.38 -2.41 -2.70
C GLN A 89 -1.05 -0.95 -2.37
N THR A 90 -2.03 -0.18 -1.87
CA THR A 90 -1.81 1.20 -1.44
C THR A 90 -2.09 1.38 0.05
N ARG A 91 -1.27 2.20 0.72
CA ARG A 91 -1.45 2.64 2.11
C ARG A 91 -1.24 4.14 2.25
N GLY A 92 -1.71 4.71 3.36
CA GLY A 92 -1.44 6.11 3.74
C GLY A 92 -2.32 6.57 4.89
N THR A 93 -2.19 7.83 5.29
CA THR A 93 -2.99 8.41 6.39
C THR A 93 -4.49 8.54 6.03
N VAL A 94 -5.33 8.81 7.04
CA VAL A 94 -6.77 9.00 6.86
C VAL A 94 -7.05 10.29 6.06
N PRO A 95 -7.90 10.27 5.01
CA PRO A 95 -8.11 11.37 4.05
C PRO A 95 -8.99 12.53 4.57
N LEU A 96 -8.70 13.01 5.78
CA LEU A 96 -9.40 14.11 6.46
C LEU A 96 -8.41 15.24 6.79
N PHE A 97 -8.88 16.45 7.09
CA PHE A 97 -8.02 17.49 7.67
C PHE A 97 -7.89 17.28 9.18
N TRP A 98 -6.84 16.55 9.58
CA TRP A 98 -6.58 16.26 10.99
C TRP A 98 -5.11 16.38 11.37
N GLU A 99 -4.89 16.67 12.65
CA GLU A 99 -3.61 16.84 13.32
C GLU A 99 -3.59 16.08 14.66
N GLN A 100 -2.39 15.88 15.21
CA GLN A 100 -2.16 15.24 16.51
C GLN A 100 -1.05 16.02 17.23
N PRO A 101 -1.36 17.13 17.91
CA PRO A 101 -0.35 17.97 18.54
C PRO A 101 0.32 17.25 19.73
N GLY A 102 1.62 17.47 19.88
CA GLY A 102 2.42 17.04 21.04
C GLY A 102 3.34 15.84 20.77
N LEU A 103 4.60 15.99 21.17
CA LEU A 103 5.65 14.96 21.10
C LEU A 103 5.57 13.90 22.23
N ASN A 104 4.85 14.20 23.32
CA ASN A 104 4.87 13.39 24.54
C ASN A 104 3.91 12.19 24.47
N VAL A 105 4.42 11.00 24.83
CA VAL A 105 3.80 9.69 24.58
C VAL A 105 2.66 9.36 25.59
N GLY A 106 1.57 10.13 25.56
CA GLY A 106 0.46 9.95 26.49
C GLY A 106 -0.86 10.62 26.08
N SER A 107 -0.84 11.93 25.91
CA SER A 107 -2.04 12.80 25.81
C SER A 107 -2.52 13.05 24.37
N HIS A 108 -2.48 12.02 23.51
CA HIS A 108 -2.78 12.13 22.08
C HIS A 108 -4.28 12.26 21.78
N LYS A 109 -4.83 13.47 21.92
CA LYS A 109 -6.12 13.81 21.29
C LYS A 109 -5.90 14.18 19.82
N VAL A 110 -6.54 13.44 18.92
CA VAL A 110 -6.66 13.85 17.52
C VAL A 110 -7.57 15.08 17.45
N ARG A 111 -7.19 16.05 16.61
CA ARG A 111 -7.96 17.27 16.35
C ARG A 111 -8.24 17.39 14.86
N MET A 112 -9.46 17.77 14.48
CA MET A 112 -9.74 18.21 13.11
C MET A 112 -9.16 19.61 12.93
N SER A 113 -8.34 19.81 11.91
CA SER A 113 -7.69 21.10 11.64
C SER A 113 -8.50 22.01 10.72
N ARG A 114 -9.63 21.52 10.18
CA ARG A 114 -10.62 22.26 9.39
C ARG A 114 -12.02 21.65 9.53
N GLU A 115 -13.03 22.42 9.12
CA GLU A 115 -14.45 22.03 9.18
C GLU A 115 -14.80 20.75 8.38
N PRO A 116 -15.85 20.01 8.79
CA PRO A 116 -16.25 18.74 8.18
C PRO A 116 -16.51 18.84 6.67
N GLU A 117 -17.16 19.90 6.19
CA GLU A 117 -17.55 20.09 4.78
C GLU A 117 -16.32 20.24 3.88
N ILE A 118 -15.25 20.85 4.41
CA ILE A 118 -13.96 21.00 3.73
C ILE A 118 -13.26 19.65 3.67
N SER A 119 -13.33 18.86 4.75
CA SER A 119 -12.83 17.47 4.79
C SER A 119 -13.60 16.54 3.84
N VAL A 120 -14.92 16.69 3.69
CA VAL A 120 -15.72 15.94 2.70
C VAL A 120 -15.28 16.26 1.27
N LYS A 121 -15.05 17.54 0.93
CA LYS A 121 -14.56 17.93 -0.41
C LYS A 121 -13.17 17.34 -0.71
N ALA A 122 -12.24 17.39 0.24
CA ALA A 122 -10.91 16.81 0.05
C ALA A 122 -10.92 15.26 0.02
N PHE A 123 -11.79 14.62 0.81
CA PHE A 123 -12.04 13.18 0.71
C PHE A 123 -12.57 12.78 -0.68
N GLN A 124 -13.55 13.50 -1.22
CA GLN A 124 -14.09 13.24 -2.55
C GLN A 124 -13.03 13.40 -3.66
N LYS A 125 -12.14 14.40 -3.56
CA LYS A 125 -10.96 14.51 -4.45
C LYS A 125 -10.05 13.30 -4.32
N HIS A 126 -9.71 12.91 -3.09
CA HIS A 126 -8.85 11.76 -2.83
C HIS A 126 -9.41 10.46 -3.42
N MET A 127 -10.69 10.16 -3.15
CA MET A 127 -11.33 8.94 -3.63
C MET A 127 -11.56 8.93 -5.14
N ARG A 128 -11.68 10.11 -5.76
CA ARG A 128 -11.65 10.25 -7.21
C ARG A 128 -10.29 9.86 -7.78
N PHE A 129 -9.20 10.47 -7.28
CA PHE A 129 -7.82 10.12 -7.66
C PHE A 129 -7.54 8.61 -7.49
N MET A 130 -7.95 8.02 -6.37
CA MET A 130 -7.79 6.58 -6.13
C MET A 130 -8.57 5.72 -7.15
N ARG A 131 -9.75 6.17 -7.59
CA ARG A 131 -10.57 5.45 -8.59
C ARG A 131 -10.05 5.62 -10.01
N GLU A 132 -9.57 6.81 -10.36
CA GLU A 132 -9.00 7.12 -11.67
C GLU A 132 -7.66 6.41 -11.89
N ARG A 133 -6.82 6.30 -10.85
CA ARG A 133 -5.51 5.64 -10.92
C ARG A 133 -5.55 4.12 -10.68
N TYR A 134 -6.47 3.62 -9.86
CA TYR A 134 -6.48 2.20 -9.42
C TYR A 134 -7.87 1.53 -9.48
N GLY A 135 -8.84 2.08 -10.22
CA GLY A 135 -10.16 1.46 -10.41
C GLY A 135 -10.96 1.20 -9.12
N ARG A 136 -11.56 0.01 -8.98
CA ARG A 136 -12.38 -0.34 -7.81
C ARG A 136 -11.49 -0.65 -6.59
N GLN A 137 -11.72 0.06 -5.49
CA GLN A 137 -10.91 0.00 -4.27
C GLN A 137 -11.62 -0.78 -3.13
N VAL A 138 -10.87 -1.22 -2.09
CA VAL A 138 -11.39 -1.77 -0.82
C VAL A 138 -10.79 -1.06 0.41
N VAL A 139 -11.59 -0.86 1.49
CA VAL A 139 -11.15 -0.35 2.82
C VAL A 139 -10.76 -1.51 3.69
N LEU A 140 -9.59 -1.40 4.31
CA LEU A 140 -9.30 -1.99 5.60
C LEU A 140 -8.98 -0.82 6.54
N ASN A 141 -9.92 -0.47 7.42
CA ASN A 141 -9.78 0.61 8.37
C ASN A 141 -9.33 0.00 9.70
N LEU A 142 -8.06 0.24 10.05
CA LEU A 142 -7.45 -0.36 11.24
C LEU A 142 -7.50 0.56 12.47
N LEU A 143 -8.33 1.61 12.44
CA LEU A 143 -8.53 2.51 13.58
C LEU A 143 -9.24 1.80 14.74
N GLY A 144 -8.67 1.90 15.94
CA GLY A 144 -9.26 1.37 17.17
C GLY A 144 -10.60 2.03 17.51
N THR A 145 -11.56 1.22 17.97
CA THR A 145 -12.93 1.63 18.32
C THR A 145 -13.13 1.94 19.81
N GLY A 146 -12.07 1.79 20.63
CA GLY A 146 -12.14 1.96 22.08
C GLY A 146 -12.50 3.38 22.51
N VAL A 147 -13.51 3.52 23.36
CA VAL A 147 -14.05 4.82 23.81
C VAL A 147 -13.15 5.54 24.84
N THR A 148 -12.12 4.86 25.35
CA THR A 148 -11.24 5.32 26.43
C THR A 148 -9.78 5.42 26.01
N GLY A 149 -9.04 6.34 26.63
CA GLY A 149 -7.60 6.51 26.41
C GLY A 149 -7.21 6.89 24.98
N ARG A 150 -6.06 6.37 24.52
CA ARG A 150 -5.49 6.68 23.19
C ARG A 150 -6.44 6.36 22.02
N SER A 151 -7.29 5.34 22.19
CA SER A 151 -8.24 4.87 21.17
C SER A 151 -9.35 5.88 20.86
N GLN A 152 -9.65 6.84 21.75
CA GLN A 152 -10.71 7.83 21.54
C GLN A 152 -10.48 8.69 20.27
N GLY A 153 -9.23 9.01 19.95
CA GLY A 153 -8.87 9.74 18.72
C GLY A 153 -8.98 8.89 17.45
N GLU A 154 -8.67 7.60 17.54
CA GLU A 154 -8.86 6.65 16.43
C GLU A 154 -10.36 6.41 16.17
N ALA A 155 -11.18 6.26 17.23
CA ALA A 155 -12.62 6.09 17.13
C ALA A 155 -13.30 7.30 16.50
N ALA A 156 -12.90 8.53 16.88
CA ALA A 156 -13.42 9.76 16.29
C ALA A 156 -13.12 9.89 14.79
N LEU A 157 -11.88 9.58 14.36
CA LEU A 157 -11.51 9.51 12.95
C LEU A 157 -12.30 8.42 12.20
N SER A 158 -12.50 7.26 12.84
CA SER A 158 -13.21 6.12 12.26
C SER A 158 -14.67 6.46 11.99
N HIS A 159 -15.34 7.09 12.96
CA HIS A 159 -16.71 7.58 12.83
C HIS A 159 -16.84 8.66 11.74
N LEU A 160 -15.97 9.68 11.76
CA LEU A 160 -15.98 10.74 10.74
C LEU A 160 -15.70 10.20 9.32
N PHE A 161 -14.88 9.17 9.18
CA PHE A 161 -14.68 8.46 7.92
C PHE A 161 -15.92 7.65 7.49
N GLN A 162 -16.59 6.97 8.42
CA GLN A 162 -17.81 6.19 8.13
C GLN A 162 -19.00 7.06 7.70
N LEU A 163 -19.09 8.31 8.18
CA LEU A 163 -20.10 9.27 7.70
C LEU A 163 -19.91 9.65 6.22
N GLN A 164 -18.69 9.49 5.67
CA GLN A 164 -18.39 9.82 4.28
C GLN A 164 -18.79 8.68 3.33
N ARG A 165 -20.05 8.69 2.90
CA ARG A 165 -20.61 7.68 1.99
C ARG A 165 -19.81 7.54 0.67
N GLY A 166 -19.19 6.37 0.48
CA GLY A 166 -18.93 5.79 -0.84
C GLY A 166 -17.45 5.62 -1.23
N THR A 167 -17.08 4.38 -1.55
CA THR A 167 -15.70 3.95 -1.91
C THR A 167 -14.70 4.05 -0.76
N MET A 168 -13.61 3.29 -0.91
CA MET A 168 -12.88 2.71 0.21
C MET A 168 -11.59 2.06 -0.37
N ARG A 169 -10.27 2.18 -0.11
CA ARG A 169 -9.27 2.85 0.78
C ARG A 169 -8.79 2.16 2.10
N THR A 170 -7.64 1.46 2.12
CA THR A 170 -7.00 1.09 3.42
C THR A 170 -6.58 2.34 4.21
N ASN A 171 -6.84 2.36 5.52
CA ASN A 171 -6.70 3.53 6.40
C ASN A 171 -6.09 3.13 7.74
N CYS A 172 -5.15 3.95 8.23
CA CYS A 172 -4.58 3.76 9.56
C CYS A 172 -4.12 5.11 10.16
N LEU A 173 -4.28 5.26 11.48
CA LEU A 173 -3.53 6.21 12.29
C LEU A 173 -2.20 5.53 12.67
N ASP A 174 -1.12 5.93 12.00
CA ASP A 174 0.29 5.68 12.32
C ASP A 174 0.69 4.32 12.92
N CYS A 175 0.11 3.23 12.44
CA CYS A 175 0.61 1.89 12.70
C CYS A 175 1.09 1.24 11.40
N LEU A 176 2.27 1.67 10.95
CA LEU A 176 3.02 0.98 9.90
C LEU A 176 3.03 -0.52 10.16
N ASP A 177 3.27 -0.93 11.40
CA ASP A 177 3.44 -2.32 11.83
C ASP A 177 2.11 -3.12 11.69
N ARG A 178 0.96 -2.48 11.95
CA ARG A 178 -0.37 -3.05 11.67
C ARG A 178 -0.64 -3.14 10.17
N THR A 179 -0.36 -2.07 9.41
CA THR A 179 -0.60 -2.06 7.95
C THR A 179 0.34 -3.00 7.19
N ASN A 180 1.61 -3.10 7.58
CA ASN A 180 2.59 -3.93 6.89
C ASN A 180 2.22 -5.40 7.06
N ARG A 181 1.84 -5.86 8.26
CA ARG A 181 1.32 -7.23 8.46
C ARG A 181 0.11 -7.55 7.59
N VAL A 182 -0.84 -6.63 7.48
CA VAL A 182 -2.01 -6.80 6.60
C VAL A 182 -1.58 -6.88 5.13
N GLN A 183 -0.64 -6.03 4.68
CA GLN A 183 -0.13 -6.08 3.31
C GLN A 183 0.70 -7.33 3.02
N THR A 184 1.48 -7.84 3.99
CA THR A 184 2.21 -9.11 3.91
C THR A 184 1.24 -10.28 3.78
N TYR A 185 0.20 -10.34 4.61
CA TYR A 185 -0.84 -11.37 4.55
C TYR A 185 -1.54 -11.39 3.18
N LEU A 186 -1.99 -10.23 2.69
CA LEU A 186 -2.61 -10.11 1.36
C LEU A 186 -1.62 -10.41 0.22
N GLY A 187 -0.34 -10.08 0.38
CA GLY A 187 0.72 -10.43 -0.56
C GLY A 187 0.99 -11.93 -0.63
N LEU A 188 0.95 -12.64 0.50
CA LEU A 188 1.10 -14.10 0.58
C LEU A 188 -0.13 -14.85 0.06
N ASP A 189 -1.36 -14.37 0.35
CA ASP A 189 -2.60 -14.91 -0.23
C ASP A 189 -2.64 -14.71 -1.76
N THR A 190 -2.17 -13.55 -2.25
CA THR A 190 -2.07 -13.28 -3.69
C THR A 190 -0.95 -14.09 -4.35
N LEU A 191 0.16 -14.35 -3.64
CA LEU A 191 1.24 -15.23 -4.11
C LEU A 191 0.73 -16.63 -4.42
N SER A 192 -0.11 -17.23 -3.57
CA SER A 192 -0.70 -18.56 -3.84
C SER A 192 -1.42 -18.58 -5.20
N LYS A 193 -2.24 -17.57 -5.47
CA LYS A 193 -2.98 -17.41 -6.75
C LYS A 193 -2.05 -17.16 -7.95
N MET A 194 -0.94 -16.45 -7.74
CA MET A 194 0.11 -16.32 -8.76
C MET A 194 0.78 -17.68 -9.04
N LEU A 195 1.11 -18.47 -8.02
CA LEU A 195 1.72 -19.80 -8.17
C LEU A 195 0.76 -20.84 -8.76
N GLU A 196 -0.55 -20.70 -8.52
CA GLU A 196 -1.61 -21.46 -9.19
C GLU A 196 -1.66 -21.13 -10.69
N TYR A 197 -1.70 -19.84 -11.05
CA TYR A 197 -1.67 -19.40 -12.46
C TYR A 197 -0.40 -19.86 -13.19
N LEU A 198 0.74 -19.91 -12.48
CA LEU A 198 2.00 -20.42 -12.99
C LEU A 198 2.09 -21.95 -13.04
N GLY A 199 1.06 -22.69 -12.61
CA GLY A 199 1.01 -24.15 -12.63
C GLY A 199 1.91 -24.85 -11.60
N VAL A 200 2.49 -24.12 -10.65
CA VAL A 200 3.50 -24.64 -9.70
C VAL A 200 3.01 -24.80 -8.27
N ALA A 201 1.77 -24.41 -7.97
CA ALA A 201 1.14 -24.58 -6.64
C ALA A 201 1.16 -26.04 -6.12
N ASN A 202 1.16 -27.03 -7.01
CA ASN A 202 1.25 -28.45 -6.64
C ASN A 202 2.64 -28.84 -6.07
N ASN A 203 3.68 -28.03 -6.26
CA ASN A 203 5.01 -28.28 -5.72
C ASN A 203 5.20 -27.52 -4.39
N GLY A 204 4.84 -28.16 -3.28
CA GLY A 204 4.92 -27.58 -1.94
C GLY A 204 6.32 -27.05 -1.55
N VAL A 205 7.40 -27.63 -2.09
CA VAL A 205 8.78 -27.14 -1.85
C VAL A 205 9.03 -25.81 -2.56
N ILE A 206 8.50 -25.63 -3.78
CA ILE A 206 8.56 -24.35 -4.49
C ILE A 206 7.66 -23.32 -3.77
N VAL A 207 6.42 -23.69 -3.42
CA VAL A 207 5.49 -22.81 -2.69
C VAL A 207 6.11 -22.29 -1.38
N GLN A 208 6.74 -23.15 -0.58
CA GLN A 208 7.43 -22.73 0.65
C GLN A 208 8.63 -21.80 0.36
N ARG A 209 9.43 -22.06 -0.69
CA ARG A 209 10.54 -21.17 -1.07
C ARG A 209 10.05 -19.77 -1.42
N PHE A 210 8.97 -19.66 -2.18
CA PHE A 210 8.34 -18.36 -2.49
C PHE A 210 7.73 -17.70 -1.26
N GLY A 211 6.95 -18.42 -0.46
CA GLY A 211 6.30 -17.89 0.74
C GLY A 211 7.32 -17.32 1.73
N ASN A 212 8.31 -18.12 2.11
CA ASN A 212 9.36 -17.73 3.06
C ASN A 212 10.15 -16.51 2.56
N LYS A 213 10.55 -16.49 1.28
CA LYS A 213 11.34 -15.38 0.74
C LYS A 213 10.51 -14.10 0.55
N LEU A 214 9.24 -14.24 0.19
CA LEU A 214 8.32 -13.11 0.08
C LEU A 214 8.02 -12.48 1.46
N GLU A 215 7.86 -13.29 2.52
CA GLU A 215 7.67 -12.79 3.88
C GLU A 215 8.91 -12.01 4.38
N GLU A 216 10.11 -12.54 4.15
CA GLU A 216 11.38 -11.87 4.42
C GLU A 216 11.46 -10.49 3.72
N MET A 217 11.18 -10.46 2.42
CA MET A 217 11.19 -9.21 1.63
C MET A 217 10.12 -8.22 2.09
N TRP A 218 8.92 -8.67 2.49
CA TRP A 218 7.88 -7.80 3.04
C TRP A 218 8.27 -7.16 4.37
N LYS A 219 9.00 -7.88 5.22
CA LYS A 219 9.55 -7.38 6.48
C LYS A 219 10.59 -6.28 6.23
N ASP A 220 11.53 -6.51 5.30
CA ASP A 220 12.61 -5.56 5.04
C ASP A 220 12.14 -4.32 4.26
N ASN A 221 11.22 -4.50 3.30
CA ASN A 221 10.45 -3.41 2.70
C ASN A 221 9.72 -2.57 3.78
N GLY A 222 9.10 -3.23 4.77
CA GLY A 222 8.49 -2.57 5.91
C GLY A 222 9.48 -1.74 6.73
N ASN A 223 10.66 -2.30 7.03
CA ASN A 223 11.72 -1.64 7.77
C ASN A 223 12.24 -0.39 7.04
N ARG A 224 12.59 -0.49 5.76
CA ARG A 224 13.13 0.64 4.97
C ARG A 224 12.10 1.75 4.81
N ILE A 225 10.84 1.43 4.54
CA ILE A 225 9.79 2.45 4.46
C ILE A 225 9.50 3.09 5.83
N SER A 226 9.69 2.37 6.95
CA SER A 226 9.67 2.98 8.29
C SER A 226 10.75 4.05 8.43
N GLN A 227 11.99 3.70 8.06
CA GLN A 227 13.17 4.54 8.28
C GLN A 227 13.05 5.90 7.57
N ILE A 228 12.46 5.94 6.36
CA ILE A 228 12.30 7.14 5.54
C ILE A 228 11.49 8.25 6.24
N TYR A 229 10.40 7.93 6.95
CA TYR A 229 9.56 8.95 7.61
C TYR A 229 9.60 8.91 9.15
N ALA A 230 10.02 7.80 9.76
CA ALA A 230 10.07 7.65 11.22
C ALA A 230 11.49 7.73 11.81
N GLY A 231 12.55 7.64 10.98
CA GLY A 231 13.94 7.55 11.44
C GLY A 231 14.33 6.20 12.07
N THR A 232 13.36 5.31 12.32
CA THR A 232 13.54 4.01 12.96
C THR A 232 12.91 2.89 12.13
N GLY A 233 13.39 1.65 12.32
CA GLY A 233 12.78 0.45 11.72
C GLY A 233 11.36 0.18 12.22
N ALA A 234 10.68 -0.79 11.60
CA ALA A 234 9.33 -1.17 12.02
C ALA A 234 9.37 -1.85 13.41
N LEU A 235 8.44 -1.49 14.29
CA LEU A 235 8.40 -2.04 15.64
C LEU A 235 7.72 -3.41 15.62
N GLN A 236 8.43 -4.44 16.06
CA GLN A 236 7.88 -5.80 16.20
C GLN A 236 6.90 -5.92 17.38
N GLY A 237 5.75 -5.22 17.29
CA GLY A 237 4.67 -5.29 18.27
C GLY A 237 4.08 -6.70 18.32
N SER A 238 4.36 -7.46 19.38
CA SER A 238 4.08 -8.89 19.49
C SER A 238 2.62 -9.27 19.77
N LYS A 239 1.70 -8.29 19.89
CA LYS A 239 0.27 -8.53 20.14
C LYS A 239 -0.67 -7.66 19.29
N VAL A 240 -0.93 -8.10 18.05
CA VAL A 240 -2.28 -8.02 17.44
C VAL A 240 -2.41 -9.23 16.51
N CYS A 241 -3.13 -10.26 16.94
CA CYS A 241 -3.33 -11.48 16.15
C CYS A 241 -4.83 -11.79 15.95
N GLY A 242 -5.61 -11.93 17.03
CA GLY A 242 -7.03 -12.29 16.96
C GLY A 242 -7.91 -11.31 16.19
N ASP A 243 -7.97 -10.04 16.60
CA ASP A 243 -8.94 -9.08 16.04
C ASP A 243 -8.70 -8.78 14.56
N ILE A 244 -7.42 -8.78 14.13
CA ILE A 244 -7.05 -8.64 12.72
C ILE A 244 -7.47 -9.90 11.94
N PHE A 245 -7.27 -11.11 12.49
CA PHE A 245 -7.70 -12.34 11.81
C PHE A 245 -9.22 -12.37 11.60
N ASN A 246 -10.01 -12.05 12.63
CA ASN A 246 -11.46 -12.00 12.53
C ASN A 246 -11.94 -10.93 11.52
N THR A 247 -11.33 -9.73 11.55
CA THR A 247 -11.64 -8.65 10.60
C THR A 247 -11.29 -9.03 9.16
N LEU A 248 -10.15 -9.69 8.94
CA LEU A 248 -9.74 -10.18 7.62
C LEU A 248 -10.63 -11.34 7.16
N PHE A 249 -11.01 -12.26 8.05
CA PHE A 249 -11.85 -13.41 7.71
C PHE A 249 -13.26 -12.96 7.27
N ASP A 250 -13.85 -11.95 7.91
CA ASP A 250 -15.13 -11.37 7.48
C ASP A 250 -15.03 -10.62 6.12
N VAL A 251 -13.86 -10.05 5.81
CA VAL A 251 -13.58 -9.49 4.46
C VAL A 251 -13.40 -10.62 3.43
N THR A 252 -12.63 -11.66 3.74
CA THR A 252 -12.41 -12.83 2.86
C THR A 252 -13.69 -13.60 2.60
N LEU A 253 -14.59 -13.74 3.59
CA LEU A 253 -15.93 -14.33 3.44
C LEU A 253 -16.86 -13.49 2.55
N LYS A 254 -16.65 -12.17 2.47
CA LYS A 254 -17.38 -11.27 1.56
C LYS A 254 -16.74 -11.19 0.17
N LEU A 255 -15.46 -11.54 0.04
CA LEU A 255 -14.77 -11.82 -1.23
C LEU A 255 -15.08 -13.24 -1.74
N LYS A 256 -16.37 -13.62 -1.79
CA LYS A 256 -16.79 -14.92 -2.30
C LYS A 256 -16.38 -15.11 -3.76
N MET A 257 -15.52 -16.09 -3.99
CA MET A 257 -15.01 -16.47 -5.31
C MET A 257 -16.17 -16.96 -6.18
N THR A 258 -16.58 -16.13 -7.15
CA THR A 258 -17.58 -16.50 -8.16
C THR A 258 -16.84 -16.70 -9.48
N LYS A 259 -17.08 -17.83 -10.16
CA LYS A 259 -16.40 -18.19 -11.41
C LYS A 259 -16.99 -17.42 -12.59
N VAL A 260 -16.70 -16.12 -12.63
CA VAL A 260 -17.00 -15.18 -13.73
C VAL A 260 -15.73 -14.34 -13.95
N ASP A 261 -15.41 -14.05 -15.19
CA ASP A 261 -14.08 -13.58 -15.59
C ASP A 261 -13.65 -12.23 -15.00
N ASN A 262 -12.36 -12.11 -14.74
CA ASN A 262 -11.61 -10.84 -14.56
C ASN A 262 -11.98 -9.92 -13.36
N PHE A 263 -12.25 -10.46 -12.17
CA PHE A 263 -12.38 -9.63 -10.94
C PHE A 263 -11.56 -10.11 -9.72
N TYR A 264 -10.25 -9.89 -9.78
CA TYR A 264 -9.38 -9.77 -8.59
C TYR A 264 -9.01 -8.29 -8.34
N PRO A 265 -8.58 -7.89 -7.13
CA PRO A 265 -7.96 -6.60 -6.90
C PRO A 265 -6.56 -6.55 -7.55
N PHE A 266 -6.53 -6.38 -8.87
CA PHE A 266 -5.36 -6.09 -9.70
C PHE A 266 -4.18 -7.07 -9.54
N ILE A 267 -4.38 -8.32 -9.98
CA ILE A 267 -3.28 -9.05 -10.62
C ILE A 267 -3.20 -8.53 -12.06
N ILE A 268 -2.20 -7.70 -12.37
CA ILE A 268 -1.89 -7.27 -13.74
C ILE A 268 -0.99 -8.35 -14.35
N ILE A 269 -1.43 -8.93 -15.46
CA ILE A 269 -0.67 -9.92 -16.24
C ILE A 269 -0.26 -9.25 -17.54
N SER A 270 1.04 -8.99 -17.69
CA SER A 270 1.61 -8.47 -18.92
C SER A 270 2.61 -9.49 -19.47
N ARG A 271 2.40 -9.93 -20.72
CA ARG A 271 3.48 -10.42 -21.56
C ARG A 271 4.23 -9.20 -22.09
N SER A 272 5.55 -9.27 -22.11
CA SER A 272 6.39 -8.27 -22.79
C SER A 272 6.02 -8.22 -24.28
N PRO A 273 6.01 -7.04 -24.93
CA PRO A 273 5.95 -7.02 -26.39
C PRO A 273 7.17 -7.75 -26.94
N THR A 274 6.95 -8.74 -27.82
CA THR A 274 8.02 -9.52 -28.43
C THR A 274 9.05 -8.58 -29.04
N ARG A 275 10.34 -8.82 -28.75
CA ARG A 275 11.44 -8.07 -29.38
C ARG A 275 11.45 -8.36 -30.89
N THR A 276 10.79 -7.51 -31.65
CA THR A 276 11.11 -7.32 -33.07
C THR A 276 12.55 -6.79 -33.16
N LEU A 277 13.38 -7.55 -33.88
CA LEU A 277 14.73 -7.14 -34.29
C LEU A 277 14.65 -6.15 -35.46
#